data_AF-A0AAI8Z5E1-F1
#
_entry.id   AF-A0AAI8Z5E1-F1
#
_cell.length_a   1.000
_cell.length_b   1.000
_cell.length_c   1.000
_cell.angle_alpha   90.00
_cell.angle_beta   90.00
_cell.angle_gamma   90.00
#
_symmetry.space_group_name_H-M   'P 1'
#
loop_
_entity.id
_entity.type
_entity.pdbx_description
1 polymer ?
#
loop_
_entity_poly.entity_id
_entity_poly.type
_entity_poly.pdbx_seq_one_letter_code
_entity_poly.pdbx_strand_id
1 'polypeptide(L)'
;MFGFGEARDQYQQSYGSDDGNKAELSHEVLAGGASFAAMKMFEDHQRKEGKPVSHQFAKELIAGFAGAEVDKLAETKGADYIDREKAKRQARDNAEQLYDQQYGGNDQFDPDQHRPNRELEDHFGQW
;
A
#
# COMPACT_ATOMS: atom_id res chain seq x y z
N MET A 1 -15.40 -6.24 -0.30
CA MET A 1 -14.13 -6.60 -0.97
C MET A 1 -13.27 -5.36 -0.91
N PHE A 2 -12.06 -5.48 -0.37
CA PHE A 2 -11.14 -4.34 -0.22
C PHE A 2 -10.62 -3.90 -1.59
N GLY A 3 -10.52 -2.59 -1.84
CA GLY A 3 -10.15 -2.04 -3.15
C GLY A 3 -9.46 -0.69 -3.07
N PHE A 4 -8.98 -0.19 -4.21
CA PHE A 4 -8.13 1.01 -4.28
C PHE A 4 -8.78 2.27 -3.70
N GLY A 5 -10.09 2.48 -3.88
CA GLY A 5 -10.79 3.62 -3.29
C GLY A 5 -10.78 3.60 -1.75
N GLU A 6 -11.07 2.44 -1.16
CA GLU A 6 -11.02 2.23 0.30
C GLU A 6 -9.59 2.38 0.83
N ALA A 7 -8.61 1.82 0.12
CA ALA A 7 -7.19 1.92 0.47
C ALA A 7 -6.70 3.38 0.45
N ARG A 8 -7.12 4.16 -0.54
CA ARG A 8 -6.82 5.60 -0.65
C ARG A 8 -7.45 6.39 0.48
N ASP A 9 -8.70 6.13 0.83
CA ASP A 9 -9.39 6.84 1.91
C ASP A 9 -8.73 6.53 3.27
N GLN A 10 -8.33 5.28 3.50
CA GLN A 10 -7.58 4.87 4.69
C GLN A 10 -6.16 5.48 4.71
N TYR A 11 -5.50 5.61 3.56
CA TYR A 11 -4.24 6.35 3.44
C TYR A 11 -4.40 7.82 3.83
N GLN A 12 -5.44 8.49 3.32
CA GLN A 12 -5.71 9.89 3.67
C GLN A 12 -5.97 10.05 5.17
N GLN A 13 -6.68 9.10 5.78
CA GLN A 13 -6.92 9.13 7.22
C GLN A 13 -5.64 8.87 8.04
N SER A 14 -4.82 7.90 7.63
CA SER A 14 -3.57 7.57 8.34
C SER A 14 -2.53 8.69 8.23
N TYR A 15 -2.52 9.45 7.14
CA TYR A 15 -1.58 10.55 6.90
C TYR A 15 -2.10 11.93 7.31
N GLY A 16 -3.40 12.20 7.16
CA GLY A 16 -4.04 13.51 7.35
C GLY A 16 -4.43 13.86 8.79
N SER A 17 -4.12 13.01 9.76
CA SER A 17 -4.38 13.27 11.19
C SER A 17 -3.36 14.26 11.79
N ASP A 18 -3.17 15.44 11.17
CA ASP A 18 -2.23 16.49 11.61
C ASP A 18 -2.87 17.48 12.62
N ASP A 19 -4.20 17.54 12.67
CA ASP A 19 -4.96 18.46 13.53
C ASP A 19 -5.10 17.98 14.98
N GLY A 20 -3.99 17.70 15.67
CA GLY A 20 -3.88 17.61 17.15
C GLY A 20 -4.78 16.61 17.90
N ASN A 21 -5.76 16.02 17.24
CA ASN A 21 -6.65 14.99 17.70
C ASN A 21 -5.93 13.69 17.34
N LYS A 22 -5.27 13.12 18.34
CA LYS A 22 -4.91 11.70 18.36
C LYS A 22 -6.20 10.87 18.36
N ALA A 23 -7.00 10.97 17.32
CA ALA A 23 -8.03 9.99 17.04
C ALA A 23 -7.26 8.70 16.84
N GLU A 24 -7.46 7.75 17.75
CA GLU A 24 -6.86 6.44 17.70
C GLU A 24 -7.13 5.81 16.32
N LEU A 25 -6.12 5.82 15.43
CA LEU A 25 -6.21 5.15 14.13
C LEU A 25 -6.46 3.67 14.38
N SER A 26 -7.43 3.03 13.71
CA SER A 26 -7.61 1.58 13.85
C SER A 26 -6.54 0.80 13.09
N HIS A 27 -6.38 -0.49 13.41
CA HIS A 27 -5.44 -1.36 12.69
C HIS A 27 -5.84 -1.53 11.21
N GLU A 28 -7.14 -1.43 10.91
CA GLU A 28 -7.66 -1.48 9.54
C GLU A 28 -7.24 -0.23 8.75
N VAL A 29 -7.35 0.96 9.36
CA VAL A 29 -6.92 2.22 8.73
C VAL A 29 -5.42 2.22 8.48
N LEU A 30 -4.62 1.79 9.46
CA LEU A 30 -3.18 1.61 9.28
C LEU A 30 -2.87 0.59 8.18
N ALA A 31 -3.57 -0.54 8.18
CA ALA A 31 -3.33 -1.60 7.22
C ALA A 31 -3.65 -1.18 5.79
N GLY A 32 -4.80 -0.57 5.54
CA GLY A 32 -5.13 -0.13 4.19
C GLY A 32 -4.32 1.07 3.73
N GLY A 33 -4.04 2.04 4.62
CA GLY A 33 -3.13 3.13 4.31
C GLY A 33 -1.74 2.61 3.92
N ALA A 34 -1.19 1.68 4.69
CA ALA A 34 0.08 1.03 4.35
C ALA A 34 0.02 0.24 3.03
N SER A 35 -1.07 -0.47 2.76
CA SER A 35 -1.22 -1.21 1.49
C SER A 35 -1.28 -0.29 0.26
N PHE A 36 -1.93 0.87 0.37
CA PHE A 36 -2.00 1.86 -0.71
C PHE A 36 -0.63 2.47 -0.98
N ALA A 37 0.09 2.83 0.08
CA ALA A 37 1.47 3.30 0.00
C ALA A 37 2.41 2.24 -0.61
N ALA A 38 2.22 0.97 -0.25
CA ALA A 38 3.02 -0.13 -0.78
C ALA A 38 2.85 -0.29 -2.30
N MET A 39 1.63 -0.14 -2.82
CA MET A 39 1.39 -0.11 -4.27
C MET A 39 2.16 1.04 -4.94
N LYS A 40 2.17 2.24 -4.34
CA LYS A 40 2.95 3.37 -4.83
C LYS A 40 4.44 3.08 -4.85
N MET A 41 4.98 2.57 -3.75
CA MET A 41 6.41 2.22 -3.64
C MET A 41 6.82 1.16 -4.65
N PHE A 42 5.98 0.14 -4.85
CA PHE A 42 6.21 -0.92 -5.84
C PHE A 42 6.26 -0.35 -7.26
N GLU A 43 5.24 0.41 -7.65
CA GLU A 43 5.18 1.06 -8.96
C GLU A 43 6.38 1.98 -9.21
N ASP A 44 6.75 2.82 -8.24
CA ASP A 44 7.90 3.72 -8.35
C ASP A 44 9.21 2.96 -8.50
N HIS A 45 9.38 1.93 -7.69
CA HIS A 45 10.56 1.07 -7.74
C HIS A 45 10.68 0.41 -9.10
N GLN A 46 9.62 -0.24 -9.58
CA GLN A 46 9.66 -0.95 -10.85
C GLN A 46 9.79 -0.02 -12.05
N ARG A 47 9.13 1.14 -12.06
CA ARG A 47 9.26 2.12 -13.15
C ARG A 47 10.65 2.73 -13.22
N LYS A 48 11.27 2.95 -12.06
CA LYS A 48 12.66 3.42 -11.98
C LYS A 48 13.64 2.35 -12.45
N GLU A 49 13.40 1.08 -12.13
CA GLU A 49 14.26 -0.02 -12.58
C GLU A 49 14.05 -0.38 -14.06
N GLY A 50 12.84 -0.21 -14.59
CA GLY A 50 12.50 -0.45 -15.99
C GLY A 50 12.56 -1.92 -16.41
N LYS A 51 12.46 -2.86 -15.45
CA LYS A 51 12.61 -4.29 -15.70
C LYS A 51 11.34 -5.05 -15.31
N PRO A 52 10.91 -6.02 -16.15
CA PRO A 52 9.86 -6.93 -15.75
C PRO A 52 10.28 -7.81 -14.57
N VAL A 53 9.33 -8.15 -13.72
CA VAL A 53 9.51 -9.07 -12.59
C VAL A 53 8.41 -10.12 -12.57
N SER A 54 8.68 -11.28 -11.98
CA SER A 54 7.66 -12.32 -11.83
C SER A 54 6.54 -11.88 -10.88
N HIS A 55 5.34 -12.41 -11.12
CA HIS A 55 4.18 -12.17 -10.25
C HIS A 55 4.45 -12.48 -8.78
N GLN A 56 5.14 -13.59 -8.52
CA GLN A 56 5.53 -13.99 -7.17
C GLN A 56 6.48 -12.97 -6.52
N PHE A 57 7.51 -12.54 -7.25
CA PHE A 57 8.47 -11.57 -6.71
C PHE A 57 7.81 -10.22 -6.44
N ALA A 58 6.92 -9.77 -7.33
CA ALA A 58 6.16 -8.54 -7.13
C ALA A 58 5.32 -8.58 -5.84
N LYS A 59 4.64 -9.71 -5.55
CA LYS A 59 3.89 -9.90 -4.31
C LYS A 59 4.78 -9.89 -3.06
N GLU A 60 5.91 -10.57 -3.11
CA GLU A 60 6.85 -10.58 -1.99
C GLU A 60 7.38 -9.15 -1.71
N LEU A 61 7.71 -8.41 -2.77
CA LEU A 61 8.19 -7.04 -2.66
C LEU A 61 7.12 -6.10 -2.09
N ILE A 62 5.89 -6.18 -2.61
CA ILE A 62 4.81 -5.30 -2.12
C ILE A 62 4.39 -5.64 -0.69
N ALA A 63 4.39 -6.91 -0.29
CA ALA A 63 4.17 -7.33 1.08
C ALA A 63 5.27 -6.81 2.03
N GLY A 64 6.51 -6.75 1.55
CA GLY A 64 7.63 -6.12 2.24
C GLY A 64 7.39 -4.63 2.48
N PHE A 65 7.03 -3.88 1.43
CA PHE A 65 6.70 -2.45 1.55
C PHE A 65 5.52 -2.20 2.47
N ALA A 66 4.45 -3.00 2.38
CA ALA A 66 3.28 -2.86 3.24
C ALA A 66 3.63 -3.07 4.72
N GLY A 67 4.45 -4.08 5.04
CA GLY A 67 4.89 -4.33 6.41
C GLY A 67 5.73 -3.19 6.98
N ALA A 68 6.69 -2.68 6.19
CA ALA A 68 7.55 -1.56 6.59
C ALA A 68 6.74 -0.26 6.78
N GLU A 69 5.74 -0.02 5.94
CA GLU A 69 4.91 1.17 6.07
C GLU A 69 3.99 1.12 7.30
N VAL A 70 3.47 -0.06 7.68
CA VAL A 70 2.76 -0.22 8.96
C VAL A 70 3.66 0.15 10.14
N ASP A 71 4.91 -0.32 10.16
CA ASP A 71 5.86 0.03 11.23
C ASP A 71 6.05 1.55 11.32
N LYS A 72 6.30 2.20 10.18
CA LYS A 72 6.46 3.66 10.10
C LYS A 72 5.21 4.42 10.56
N LEU A 73 4.01 4.01 10.12
CA LEU A 73 2.77 4.66 10.54
C LEU A 73 2.49 4.45 12.03
N ALA A 74 2.75 3.26 12.57
CA ALA A 74 2.55 2.99 13.99
C ALA A 74 3.48 3.84 14.87
N GLU A 75 4.74 4.00 14.47
CA GLU A 75 5.74 4.81 15.17
C GLU A 75 5.44 6.31 15.09
N THR A 76 5.06 6.81 13.91
CA THR A 76 4.92 8.26 13.68
C THR A 76 3.53 8.81 14.05
N LYS A 77 2.49 7.98 13.99
CA LYS A 77 1.10 8.38 14.25
C LYS A 77 0.59 7.92 15.63
N GLY A 78 1.46 7.32 16.46
CA GLY A 78 1.18 7.06 17.86
C GLY A 78 0.15 5.96 18.09
N ALA A 79 0.34 4.81 17.44
CA ALA A 79 -0.54 3.64 17.54
C ALA A 79 0.05 2.55 18.45
N ASP A 80 0.58 2.92 19.62
CA ASP A 80 1.24 1.97 20.53
C ASP A 80 0.27 0.94 21.14
N TYR A 81 -1.02 1.25 21.19
CA TYR A 81 -2.08 0.34 21.64
C TYR A 81 -2.53 -0.63 20.53
N ILE A 82 -2.05 -0.47 19.29
CA ILE A 82 -2.42 -1.34 18.17
C ILE A 82 -1.56 -2.59 18.12
N ASP A 83 -2.23 -3.69 17.83
CA ASP A 83 -1.59 -4.92 17.37
C ASP A 83 -0.96 -4.70 15.99
N ARG A 84 0.33 -4.31 15.99
CA ARG A 84 1.12 -4.06 14.78
C ARG A 84 1.22 -5.29 13.89
N GLU A 85 1.29 -6.48 14.48
CA GLU A 85 1.39 -7.72 13.70
C GLU A 85 0.08 -8.02 12.97
N LYS A 86 -1.07 -7.74 13.61
CA LYS A 86 -2.37 -7.79 12.94
C LYS A 86 -2.45 -6.78 11.80
N ALA A 87 -2.05 -5.52 12.03
CA ALA A 87 -2.04 -4.48 11.00
C ALA A 87 -1.12 -4.86 9.83
N LYS A 88 0.09 -5.39 10.09
CA LYS A 88 1.02 -5.86 9.05
C LYS A 88 0.44 -6.99 8.22
N ARG A 89 -0.14 -8.00 8.86
CA ARG A 89 -0.75 -9.13 8.15
C ARG A 89 -1.84 -8.62 7.22
N GLN A 90 -2.74 -7.79 7.75
CA GLN A 90 -3.82 -7.20 6.96
C GLN A 90 -3.29 -6.30 5.83
N ALA A 91 -2.24 -5.51 6.08
CA ALA A 91 -1.63 -4.65 5.06
C ALA A 91 -1.05 -5.46 3.90
N ARG A 92 -0.38 -6.58 4.20
CA ARG A 92 0.15 -7.52 3.20
C ARG A 92 -0.97 -8.15 2.39
N ASP A 93 -1.98 -8.70 3.07
CA ASP A 93 -3.14 -9.32 2.41
C ASP A 93 -3.87 -8.31 1.50
N ASN A 94 -4.03 -7.07 1.98
CA ASN A 94 -4.62 -5.97 1.21
C ASN A 94 -3.75 -5.60 0.00
N ALA A 95 -2.44 -5.44 0.17
CA ALA A 95 -1.53 -5.06 -0.90
C ALA A 95 -1.46 -6.14 -2.00
N GLU A 96 -1.39 -7.41 -1.62
CA GLU A 96 -1.45 -8.53 -2.56
C GLU A 96 -2.78 -8.57 -3.32
N GLN A 97 -3.91 -8.30 -2.63
CA GLN A 97 -5.22 -8.21 -3.28
C GLN A 97 -5.31 -7.04 -4.25
N LEU A 98 -4.79 -5.86 -3.90
CA LEU A 98 -4.75 -4.70 -4.80
C LEU A 98 -3.89 -4.99 -6.02
N TYR A 99 -2.74 -5.64 -5.81
CA TYR A 99 -1.84 -6.06 -6.87
C TYR A 99 -2.51 -7.08 -7.81
N ASP A 100 -3.17 -8.11 -7.27
CA ASP A 100 -3.90 -9.09 -8.09
C ASP A 100 -5.07 -8.47 -8.86
N GLN A 101 -5.81 -7.54 -8.24
CA GLN A 101 -6.91 -6.83 -8.91
C GLN A 101 -6.43 -6.05 -10.14
N GLN A 102 -5.23 -5.48 -10.06
CA GLN A 102 -4.67 -4.64 -11.12
C GLN A 102 -3.84 -5.44 -12.13
N TYR A 103 -3.07 -6.45 -11.68
CA TYR A 103 -2.03 -7.12 -12.47
C TYR A 103 -2.10 -8.65 -12.49
N GLY A 104 -3.03 -9.26 -11.75
CA GLY A 104 -3.10 -10.73 -11.59
C GLY A 104 -3.44 -11.54 -12.84
N GLY A 105 -3.71 -10.89 -13.97
CA GLY A 105 -3.92 -11.55 -15.26
C GLY A 105 -2.64 -11.95 -16.00
N ASN A 106 -1.46 -11.55 -15.51
CA ASN A 106 -0.18 -11.76 -16.19
C ASN A 106 0.81 -12.52 -15.30
N ASP A 107 1.66 -13.35 -15.90
CA ASP A 107 2.72 -14.08 -15.17
C ASP A 107 3.85 -13.16 -14.68
N GLN A 108 3.95 -11.97 -15.27
CA GLN A 108 4.98 -10.97 -15.00
C GLN A 108 4.36 -9.57 -14.94
N PHE A 109 4.90 -8.75 -14.04
CA PHE A 109 4.67 -7.31 -14.06
C PHE A 109 5.72 -6.65 -14.97
N ASP A 110 5.26 -5.83 -15.91
CA ASP A 110 6.11 -5.02 -16.79
C ASP A 110 5.71 -3.53 -16.68
N PRO A 111 6.58 -2.64 -16.17
CA PRO A 111 6.25 -1.23 -15.95
C PRO A 111 5.93 -0.46 -17.25
N ASP A 112 6.42 -0.91 -18.40
CA ASP A 112 6.21 -0.25 -19.69
C ASP A 112 4.86 -0.64 -20.32
N GLN A 113 4.33 -1.82 -19.97
CA GLN A 113 3.05 -2.33 -20.48
C GLN A 113 1.86 -1.95 -19.60
N HIS A 114 2.13 -1.63 -18.33
CA HIS A 114 1.10 -1.39 -17.35
C HIS A 114 1.07 0.07 -16.92
N ARG A 115 -0.13 0.66 -16.85
CA ARG A 115 -0.33 1.95 -16.19
C ARG A 115 -0.69 1.73 -14.72
N PRO A 116 -0.30 2.65 -13.82
CA PRO A 116 -0.71 2.58 -12.43
C PRO A 116 -2.24 2.62 -12.32
N ASN A 117 -2.77 2.16 -11.17
CA ASN A 117 -4.18 2.32 -10.90
C ASN A 117 -4.56 3.80 -10.80
N ARG A 118 -5.73 4.17 -11.32
CA ARG A 118 -6.24 5.55 -11.35
C ARG A 118 -6.24 6.21 -9.96
N GLU A 119 -6.59 5.48 -8.90
CA GLU A 119 -6.61 6.06 -7.55
C GLU A 119 -5.21 6.47 -7.08
N LEU A 120 -4.17 5.71 -7.46
CA LEU A 120 -2.79 6.09 -7.18
C LEU A 120 -2.37 7.29 -8.03
N GLU A 121 -2.76 7.34 -9.31
CA GLU A 121 -2.50 8.49 -10.19
C GLU A 121 -3.17 9.76 -9.66
N ASP A 122 -4.46 9.69 -9.34
CA ASP A 122 -5.25 10.83 -8.85
C ASP A 122 -4.72 11.33 -7.49
N HIS A 123 -4.18 10.44 -6.64
CA HIS A 123 -3.64 10.82 -5.34
C HIS A 123 -2.20 11.34 -5.38
N PHE A 124 -1.29 10.68 -6.12
CA PHE A 124 0.14 11.00 -6.11
C PHE A 124 0.60 11.88 -7.30
N GLY A 125 -0.14 11.89 -8.40
CA GLY A 125 0.04 12.80 -9.55
C GLY A 125 1.34 12.65 -10.37
N GLN A 126 2.35 11.89 -9.90
CA GLN A 126 3.67 11.79 -10.53
C GLN A 126 4.22 10.35 -10.47
N TRP A 127 4.76 9.90 -11.60
CA TRP A 127 5.32 8.57 -11.86
C TRP A 127 6.57 8.66 -12.74
#